data_AF-A0AAN8ZP30-F1
#
_entry.id   AF-A0AAN8ZP30-F1
#
_cell.length_a   1.000
_cell.length_b   1.000
_cell.length_c   1.000
_cell.angle_alpha   90.00
_cell.angle_beta   90.00
_cell.angle_gamma   90.00
#
_symmetry.space_group_name_H-M   'P 1'
#
loop_
_entity.id
_entity.type
_entity.pdbx_description
1 polymer ?
#
loop_
_entity_poly.entity_id
_entity_poly.type
_entity_poly.pdbx_seq_one_letter_code
_entity_poly.pdbx_strand_id
1 'polypeptide(L)'
;MPTEDQDNDPIVAEIPVYLSKTLAQQLYVLQYPVRPLSHTYDESTIIKTKVRPRSGQIEMELGLRTRGPTYDKSKGEQIALNVDGAFRDKRDSEDNFYKSNVMDKLVLTSTKSLCDVNRYAVGVVRDKSLHLTPISSVFALRPSLTYLDQAEKRGRKDRKDASGDGE
;
A
#
# COMPACT_ATOMS: atom_id res chain seq x y z
N MET A 1 -27.67 -40.70 -37.52
CA MET A 1 -26.72 -40.36 -36.44
C MET A 1 -27.54 -39.62 -35.38
N PRO A 2 -27.49 -40.06 -34.12
CA PRO A 2 -28.54 -39.84 -33.13
C PRO A 2 -28.60 -38.38 -32.66
N THR A 3 -29.83 -37.89 -32.52
CA THR A 3 -30.22 -36.68 -31.79
C THR A 3 -30.48 -37.08 -30.35
N GLU A 4 -29.49 -36.92 -29.47
CA GLU A 4 -29.63 -37.21 -28.03
C GLU A 4 -29.41 -35.92 -27.23
N ASP A 5 -30.54 -35.35 -26.79
CA ASP A 5 -30.75 -34.73 -25.47
C ASP A 5 -29.70 -33.74 -24.95
N GLN A 6 -29.45 -32.64 -25.67
CA GLN A 6 -28.77 -31.45 -25.10
C GLN A 6 -29.72 -30.47 -24.39
N ASP A 7 -31.03 -30.76 -24.37
CA ASP A 7 -32.08 -29.80 -23.95
C ASP A 7 -32.47 -29.88 -22.46
N ASN A 8 -31.79 -30.68 -21.64
CA ASN A 8 -32.17 -30.83 -20.23
C ASN A 8 -31.00 -30.55 -19.29
N ASP A 9 -30.63 -29.26 -19.16
CA ASP A 9 -29.78 -28.74 -18.08
C ASP A 9 -30.68 -28.20 -16.96
N PRO A 10 -31.05 -29.02 -15.95
CA PRO A 10 -32.00 -28.61 -14.92
C PRO A 10 -31.37 -27.60 -13.96
N ILE A 11 -32.16 -26.59 -13.57
CA ILE A 11 -31.75 -25.62 -12.55
C ILE A 11 -31.49 -26.36 -11.22
N VAL A 12 -30.22 -26.42 -10.80
CA VAL A 12 -29.81 -27.08 -9.55
C VAL A 12 -29.94 -26.14 -8.35
N ALA A 13 -29.82 -24.83 -8.56
CA ALA A 13 -29.90 -23.83 -7.50
C ALA A 13 -30.31 -22.44 -8.03
N GLU A 14 -31.15 -21.75 -7.26
CA GLU A 14 -31.49 -20.34 -7.46
C GLU A 14 -30.73 -19.50 -6.43
N ILE A 15 -29.95 -18.52 -6.90
CA ILE A 15 -29.13 -17.65 -6.04
C ILE A 15 -29.66 -16.21 -6.19
N PRO A 16 -30.34 -15.66 -5.17
CA PRO A 16 -30.78 -14.27 -5.23
C PRO A 16 -29.59 -13.32 -5.25
N VAL A 17 -29.70 -12.28 -6.09
CA VAL A 17 -28.67 -11.24 -6.24
C VAL A 17 -29.19 -9.91 -5.71
N TYR A 18 -28.48 -9.36 -4.73
CA TYR A 18 -28.81 -8.08 -4.10
C TYR A 18 -27.75 -7.03 -4.43
N LEU A 19 -28.18 -5.80 -4.69
CA LEU A 19 -27.28 -4.66 -4.91
C LEU A 19 -27.23 -3.78 -3.65
N SER A 20 -26.09 -3.78 -2.97
CA SER A 20 -25.80 -2.89 -1.85
C SER A 20 -25.17 -1.59 -2.34
N LYS A 21 -25.73 -0.44 -1.95
CA LYS A 21 -25.23 0.89 -2.32
C LYS A 21 -24.57 1.63 -1.16
N THR A 22 -24.58 1.06 0.05
CA THR A 22 -24.10 1.70 1.28
C THR A 22 -22.65 2.18 1.18
N LEU A 23 -21.78 1.40 0.52
CA LEU A 23 -20.36 1.73 0.35
C LEU A 23 -20.00 2.15 -1.08
N ALA A 24 -20.97 2.43 -1.95
CA ALA A 24 -20.73 2.62 -3.39
C ALA A 24 -19.70 3.73 -3.70
N GLN A 25 -19.58 4.74 -2.83
CA GLN A 25 -18.62 5.85 -2.99
C GLN A 25 -17.36 5.72 -2.12
N GLN A 26 -17.28 4.69 -1.27
CA GLN A 26 -16.24 4.55 -0.24
C GLN A 26 -15.48 3.21 -0.32
N LEU A 27 -15.89 2.31 -1.22
CA LEU A 27 -15.23 1.03 -1.41
C LEU A 27 -14.07 1.15 -2.40
N TYR A 28 -12.85 0.96 -1.90
CA TYR A 28 -11.65 0.91 -2.73
C TYR A 28 -11.08 -0.51 -2.76
N VAL A 29 -10.55 -0.91 -3.93
CA VAL A 29 -9.79 -2.15 -4.07
C VAL A 29 -8.32 -1.83 -4.13
N LEU A 30 -7.55 -2.39 -3.21
CA LEU A 30 -6.10 -2.25 -3.14
C LEU A 30 -5.45 -3.53 -3.67
N GLN A 31 -4.63 -3.40 -4.69
CA GLN A 31 -3.88 -4.49 -5.31
C GLN A 31 -2.39 -4.31 -5.04
N TYR A 32 -1.65 -5.42 -4.89
CA TYR A 32 -0.22 -5.42 -4.63
C TYR A 32 0.53 -6.21 -5.71
N PRO A 33 0.75 -5.63 -6.92
CA PRO A 33 1.24 -6.39 -8.07
C PRO A 33 2.61 -7.05 -7.88
N VAL A 34 3.43 -6.51 -6.99
CA VAL A 34 4.79 -7.00 -6.70
C VAL A 34 4.84 -8.03 -5.58
N ARG A 35 3.69 -8.48 -5.07
CA ARG A 35 3.63 -9.39 -3.93
C ARG A 35 2.81 -10.64 -4.29
N PRO A 36 3.35 -11.86 -4.09
CA PRO A 36 2.64 -13.08 -4.39
C PRO A 36 1.52 -13.35 -3.39
N LEU A 37 0.53 -14.14 -3.80
CA LEU A 37 -0.62 -14.52 -2.96
C LEU A 37 -0.23 -15.24 -1.67
N SER A 38 0.88 -15.98 -1.67
CA SER A 38 1.38 -16.70 -0.49
C SER A 38 1.97 -15.80 0.60
N HIS A 39 2.28 -14.54 0.28
CA HIS A 39 2.81 -13.58 1.24
C HIS A 39 1.84 -12.41 1.33
N THR A 40 0.79 -12.51 2.14
CA THR A 40 -0.14 -11.39 2.35
C THR A 40 0.45 -10.35 3.32
N TYR A 41 -0.23 -9.21 3.47
CA TYR A 41 0.11 -8.18 4.45
C TYR A 41 -0.68 -8.33 5.75
N ASP A 42 -1.39 -9.45 5.96
CA ASP A 42 -2.32 -9.62 7.08
C ASP A 42 -1.62 -9.57 8.45
N GLU A 43 -0.39 -10.09 8.53
CA GLU A 43 0.44 -10.03 9.74
C GLU A 43 1.30 -8.75 9.84
N SER A 44 1.22 -7.85 8.86
CA SER A 44 2.06 -6.66 8.84
C SER A 44 1.46 -5.55 9.72
N THR A 45 2.32 -4.86 10.46
CA THR A 45 1.87 -3.74 11.30
C THR A 45 1.69 -2.50 10.43
N ILE A 46 0.47 -1.99 10.31
CA ILE A 46 0.21 -0.73 9.62
C ILE A 46 0.49 0.42 10.60
N ILE A 47 1.50 1.23 10.31
CA ILE A 47 1.91 2.37 11.15
C ILE A 47 1.06 3.59 10.84
N LYS A 48 0.89 3.91 9.56
CA LYS A 48 0.18 5.11 9.11
C LYS A 48 -0.45 4.89 7.75
N THR A 49 -1.60 5.50 7.51
CA THR A 49 -2.23 5.55 6.19
C THR A 49 -2.64 7.00 5.89
N LYS A 50 -2.31 7.49 4.71
CA LYS A 50 -2.71 8.81 4.20
C LYS A 50 -3.56 8.58 2.96
N VAL A 51 -4.76 9.15 2.94
CA VAL A 51 -5.68 9.04 1.81
C VAL A 51 -6.02 10.45 1.34
N ARG A 52 -5.93 10.66 0.03
CA ARG A 52 -6.40 11.85 -0.67
C ARG A 52 -7.60 11.45 -1.54
N PRO A 53 -8.84 11.56 -1.03
CA PRO A 53 -10.02 11.00 -1.71
C PRO A 53 -10.28 11.61 -3.09
N ARG A 54 -10.07 12.93 -3.23
CA ARG A 54 -10.34 13.65 -4.49
C ARG A 54 -9.31 13.36 -5.58
N SER A 55 -8.02 13.29 -5.23
CA SER A 55 -6.94 13.02 -6.20
C SER A 55 -6.69 11.52 -6.40
N GLY A 56 -7.33 10.65 -5.62
CA GLY A 56 -7.17 9.21 -5.72
C GLY A 56 -5.74 8.75 -5.40
N GLN A 57 -5.16 9.25 -4.32
CA GLN A 57 -3.83 8.83 -3.87
C GLN A 57 -3.89 8.28 -2.45
N ILE A 58 -3.26 7.13 -2.25
CA ILE A 58 -3.12 6.44 -0.99
C ILE A 58 -1.63 6.19 -0.76
N GLU A 59 -1.18 6.49 0.45
CA GLU A 59 0.14 6.15 0.95
C GLU A 59 -0.02 5.37 2.25
N MET A 60 0.69 4.26 2.37
CA MET A 60 0.64 3.39 3.53
C MET A 60 2.05 3.13 4.06
N GLU A 61 2.26 3.33 5.36
CA GLU A 61 3.51 3.06 6.05
C GLU A 61 3.35 1.73 6.80
N LEU A 62 4.11 0.72 6.41
CA LEU A 62 4.13 -0.62 6.99
C LEU A 62 5.37 -0.80 7.85
N GLY A 63 5.20 -1.34 9.06
CA GLY A 63 6.29 -1.68 9.96
C GLY A 63 7.05 -2.91 9.50
N LEU A 64 8.37 -2.82 9.59
CA LEU A 64 9.30 -3.91 9.33
C LEU A 64 9.68 -4.58 10.66
N ARG A 65 9.82 -5.90 10.64
CA ARG A 65 10.36 -6.64 11.78
C ARG A 65 11.88 -6.45 11.81
N THR A 66 12.34 -5.52 12.65
CA THR A 66 13.77 -5.20 12.82
C THR A 66 14.51 -6.15 13.77
N ARG A 67 13.76 -6.94 14.55
CA ARG A 67 14.29 -7.98 15.46
C ARG A 67 14.14 -9.34 14.80
N GLY A 68 15.11 -9.73 14.00
CA GLY A 68 15.12 -11.04 13.34
C GLY A 68 16.34 -11.25 12.45
N PRO A 69 16.60 -12.49 12.00
CA PRO A 69 17.78 -12.81 11.19
C PRO A 69 17.72 -12.27 9.76
N THR A 70 16.54 -11.84 9.30
CA THR A 70 16.30 -11.34 7.94
C THR A 70 16.53 -9.84 7.79
N TYR A 71 16.80 -9.13 8.90
CA TYR A 71 17.03 -7.69 8.91
C TYR A 71 18.48 -7.37 9.29
N ASP A 72 19.19 -6.70 8.39
CA ASP A 72 20.54 -6.20 8.66
C ASP A 72 20.46 -4.86 9.39
N LYS A 73 20.73 -4.90 10.70
CA LYS A 73 20.65 -3.71 11.57
C LYS A 73 21.68 -2.65 11.17
N SER A 74 22.89 -3.05 10.76
CA SER A 74 23.96 -2.10 10.41
C SER A 74 23.58 -1.30 9.17
N LYS A 75 23.04 -1.98 8.14
CA LYS A 75 22.50 -1.28 6.97
C LYS A 75 21.28 -0.42 7.31
N GLY A 76 20.40 -0.92 8.19
CA GLY A 76 19.24 -0.17 8.66
C GLY A 76 19.62 1.16 9.31
N GLU A 77 20.64 1.16 10.17
CA GLU A 77 21.20 2.35 10.83
C GLU A 77 21.83 3.31 9.81
N GLN A 78 22.57 2.78 8.83
CA GLN A 78 23.21 3.59 7.78
C GLN A 78 22.18 4.28 6.89
N ILE A 79 21.11 3.57 6.49
CA ILE A 79 20.02 4.17 5.70
C ILE A 79 19.35 5.27 6.51
N ALA A 80 19.02 5.02 7.78
CA ALA A 80 18.43 6.03 8.64
C ALA A 80 19.36 7.25 8.82
N LEU A 81 20.67 7.04 8.95
CA LEU A 81 21.65 8.13 9.00
C LEU A 81 21.67 8.97 7.73
N ASN A 82 21.66 8.33 6.56
CA ASN A 82 21.71 9.05 5.30
C ASN A 82 20.42 9.84 5.06
N VAL A 83 19.27 9.27 5.46
CA VAL A 83 17.96 9.88 5.28
C VAL A 83 17.72 10.98 6.29
N ASP A 84 18.11 10.80 7.55
CA ASP A 84 17.90 11.78 8.60
C ASP A 84 19.08 12.75 8.79
N GLY A 85 20.25 12.45 8.25
CA GLY A 85 21.45 13.27 8.34
C GLY A 85 22.22 13.11 9.64
N ALA A 86 23.45 13.64 9.66
CA ALA A 86 24.38 13.53 10.80
C ALA A 86 23.92 14.29 12.04
N PHE A 87 23.14 15.37 11.87
CA PHE A 87 22.62 16.20 12.96
C PHE A 87 21.17 15.87 13.33
N ARG A 88 20.75 14.61 13.16
CA ARG A 88 19.40 14.16 13.54
C ARG A 88 19.11 14.27 15.04
N ASP A 89 20.14 14.17 15.88
CA ASP A 89 20.03 14.25 17.34
C ASP A 89 19.92 15.69 17.86
N LYS A 90 20.29 16.69 17.02
CA LYS A 90 20.19 18.12 17.36
C LYS A 90 18.84 18.73 16.99
N ARG A 91 17.96 17.97 16.34
CA ARG A 91 16.63 18.40 15.92
C ARG A 91 15.56 17.68 16.74
N ASP A 92 14.34 18.21 16.69
CA ASP A 92 13.20 17.53 17.28
C ASP A 92 13.02 16.16 16.63
N SER A 93 12.93 15.13 17.47
CA SER A 93 12.80 13.74 17.02
C SER A 93 11.54 13.47 16.17
N GLU A 94 10.57 14.39 16.19
CA GLU A 94 9.36 14.33 15.36
C GLU A 94 9.62 14.60 13.88
N ASP A 95 10.67 15.36 13.54
CA ASP A 95 11.03 15.70 12.16
C ASP A 95 11.83 14.59 11.46
N ASN A 96 12.31 13.61 12.22
CA ASN A 96 13.06 12.48 11.68
C ASN A 96 12.11 11.52 10.94
N PHE A 97 12.52 11.13 9.74
CA PHE A 97 11.79 10.18 8.91
C PHE A 97 11.75 8.80 9.57
N TYR A 98 12.85 8.38 10.20
CA TYR A 98 12.96 7.14 10.97
C TYR A 98 13.17 7.43 12.46
N LYS A 99 12.08 7.45 13.23
CA LYS A 99 12.10 7.76 14.67
C LYS A 99 12.94 6.77 15.50
N SER A 100 13.08 5.52 15.04
CA SER A 100 13.84 4.47 15.75
C SER A 100 15.33 4.44 15.42
N ASN A 101 15.85 5.41 14.64
CA ASN A 101 17.23 5.46 14.16
C ASN A 101 17.65 4.29 13.24
N VAL A 102 16.70 3.44 12.84
CA VAL A 102 16.88 2.36 11.86
C VAL A 102 15.75 2.41 10.85
N MET A 103 15.96 1.84 9.66
CA MET A 103 14.90 1.69 8.66
C MET A 103 13.84 0.68 9.12
N ASP A 104 12.90 1.12 9.95
CA ASP A 104 11.86 0.30 10.59
C ASP A 104 10.54 0.25 9.83
N LYS A 105 10.44 0.95 8.69
CA LYS A 105 9.21 1.02 7.91
C LYS A 105 9.45 0.98 6.41
N LEU A 106 8.45 0.46 5.71
CA LEU A 106 8.30 0.45 4.27
C LEU A 106 7.14 1.36 3.88
N VAL A 107 7.33 2.22 2.89
CA VAL A 107 6.25 3.09 2.37
C VAL A 107 5.72 2.49 1.08
N LEU A 108 4.41 2.28 1.00
CA LEU A 108 3.70 1.90 -0.22
C LEU A 108 2.96 3.11 -0.77
N THR A 109 3.12 3.40 -2.06
CA THR A 109 2.38 4.45 -2.77
C THR A 109 1.47 3.86 -3.82
N SER A 110 0.27 4.42 -3.95
CA SER A 110 -0.73 3.96 -4.90
C SER A 110 -0.60 4.62 -6.28
N THR A 111 -0.89 3.86 -7.32
CA THR A 111 -1.27 4.39 -8.64
C THR A 111 -2.68 3.93 -8.98
N LYS A 112 -3.51 4.80 -9.55
CA LYS A 112 -4.83 4.41 -10.05
C LYS A 112 -4.66 3.40 -11.19
N SER A 113 -5.32 2.24 -11.09
CA SER A 113 -5.14 1.14 -12.05
C SER A 113 -6.16 1.19 -13.18
N LEU A 114 -7.37 1.67 -12.90
CA LEU A 114 -8.48 1.74 -13.85
C LEU A 114 -9.08 3.15 -13.86
N CYS A 115 -9.40 3.65 -15.05
CA CYS A 115 -10.06 4.96 -15.21
C CYS A 115 -11.59 4.85 -15.05
N ASP A 116 -12.18 3.76 -15.55
CA ASP A 116 -13.61 3.44 -15.47
C ASP A 116 -13.82 2.19 -14.61
N VAL A 117 -14.55 2.35 -13.50
CA VAL A 117 -14.89 1.27 -12.57
C VAL A 117 -16.38 0.96 -12.53
N ASN A 118 -17.21 1.60 -13.38
CA ASN A 118 -18.67 1.46 -13.34
C ASN A 118 -19.15 0.03 -13.64
N ARG A 119 -18.31 -0.78 -14.30
CA ARG A 119 -18.56 -2.18 -14.63
C ARG A 119 -18.04 -3.16 -13.57
N TYR A 120 -17.47 -2.67 -12.47
CA TYR A 120 -16.85 -3.51 -11.44
C TYR A 120 -17.58 -3.38 -10.10
N ALA A 121 -17.81 -4.52 -9.46
CA ALA A 121 -18.39 -4.62 -8.13
C ALA A 121 -17.70 -5.75 -7.35
N VAL A 122 -17.68 -5.63 -6.03
CA VAL A 122 -17.31 -6.73 -5.14
C VAL A 122 -18.56 -7.52 -4.81
N GLY A 123 -18.52 -8.83 -5.04
CA GLY A 123 -19.57 -9.78 -4.67
C GLY A 123 -19.20 -10.54 -3.40
N VAL A 124 -20.07 -10.51 -2.40
CA VAL A 124 -19.96 -11.36 -1.21
C VAL A 124 -21.09 -12.38 -1.24
N VAL A 125 -20.74 -13.66 -1.22
CA VAL A 125 -21.71 -14.75 -1.14
C VAL A 125 -21.92 -15.13 0.32
N ARG A 126 -23.15 -15.07 0.78
CA ARG A 126 -23.54 -15.44 2.14
C ARG A 126 -24.94 -16.04 2.13
N ASP A 127 -25.14 -17.15 2.85
CA ASP A 127 -26.45 -17.81 3.00
C ASP A 127 -27.16 -18.08 1.65
N LYS A 128 -26.40 -18.57 0.66
CA LYS A 128 -26.86 -18.82 -0.73
C LYS A 128 -27.36 -17.58 -1.48
N SER A 129 -27.03 -16.39 -1.01
CA SER A 129 -27.32 -15.11 -1.68
C SER A 129 -26.04 -14.38 -2.06
N LEU A 130 -26.09 -13.61 -3.16
CA LEU A 130 -24.97 -12.81 -3.66
C LEU A 130 -25.24 -11.33 -3.44
N HIS A 131 -24.42 -10.66 -2.63
CA HIS A 131 -24.48 -9.22 -2.43
C HIS A 131 -23.40 -8.51 -3.24
N LEU A 132 -23.81 -7.73 -4.23
CA LEU A 132 -22.94 -6.90 -5.06
C LEU A 132 -22.81 -5.50 -4.46
N THR A 133 -21.59 -4.99 -4.34
CA THR A 133 -21.31 -3.60 -3.94
C THR A 133 -20.43 -2.93 -4.99
N PRO A 134 -20.87 -1.82 -5.62
CA PRO A 134 -20.07 -1.09 -6.60
C PRO A 134 -18.74 -0.61 -6.01
N ILE A 135 -17.67 -0.65 -6.81
CA ILE A 135 -16.34 -0.19 -6.41
C ILE A 135 -16.17 1.27 -6.85
N SER A 136 -15.61 2.10 -5.96
CA SER A 136 -15.34 3.51 -6.25
C SER A 136 -14.02 3.71 -7.00
N SER A 137 -12.99 2.92 -6.71
CA SER A 137 -11.70 2.96 -7.41
C SER A 137 -10.84 1.73 -7.14
N VAL A 138 -9.93 1.43 -8.08
CA VAL A 138 -8.92 0.37 -7.95
C VAL A 138 -7.53 0.99 -7.96
N PHE A 139 -6.74 0.70 -6.92
CA PHE A 139 -5.40 1.23 -6.71
C PHE A 139 -4.37 0.10 -6.66
N ALA A 140 -3.27 0.25 -7.39
CA ALA A 140 -2.11 -0.62 -7.29
C ALA A 140 -1.08 0.04 -6.36
N LEU A 141 -0.80 -0.59 -5.23
CA LEU A 141 0.24 -0.15 -4.30
C LEU A 141 1.59 -0.78 -4.67
N ARG A 142 2.63 0.06 -4.68
CA ARG A 142 4.02 -0.36 -4.90
C ARG A 142 4.94 0.21 -3.81
N PRO A 143 6.00 -0.50 -3.44
CA PRO A 143 7.07 0.05 -2.61
C PRO A 143 7.63 1.34 -3.20
N SER A 144 7.66 2.37 -2.38
CA SER A 144 8.25 3.66 -2.70
C SER A 144 9.66 3.72 -2.12
N LEU A 145 10.60 4.21 -2.93
CA LEU A 145 11.99 4.45 -2.53
C LEU A 145 12.28 5.93 -2.27
N THR A 146 11.25 6.72 -1.93
CA THR A 146 11.34 8.17 -1.68
C THR A 146 12.35 8.55 -0.60
N TYR A 147 12.71 7.62 0.30
CA TYR A 147 13.79 7.82 1.27
C TYR A 147 15.15 8.03 0.59
N LEU A 148 15.41 7.42 -0.57
CA LEU A 148 16.65 7.65 -1.34
C LEU A 148 16.74 9.10 -1.83
N ASP A 149 15.63 9.63 -2.34
CA ASP A 149 15.57 11.03 -2.78
C ASP A 149 15.78 12.00 -1.61
N GLN A 150 15.26 11.65 -0.42
CA GLN A 150 15.48 12.44 0.79
C GLN A 150 16.94 12.40 1.24
N ALA A 151 17.57 11.21 1.23
CA ALA A 151 18.97 11.07 1.56
C ALA A 151 19.87 11.88 0.61
N GLU A 152 19.59 11.86 -0.69
CA GLU A 152 20.35 12.66 -1.66
C GLU A 152 20.20 14.17 -1.39
N LYS A 153 18.97 14.64 -1.13
CA LYS A 153 18.71 16.04 -0.80
C LYS A 153 19.44 16.46 0.47
N ARG A 154 19.43 15.65 1.53
CA ARG A 154 20.16 15.95 2.77
C ARG A 154 21.67 15.94 2.54
N GLY A 155 22.21 14.95 1.84
CA GLY A 155 23.65 14.91 1.52
C GLY A 155 24.13 16.06 0.64
N ARG A 156 23.27 16.67 -0.19
CA ARG A 156 23.58 17.93 -0.90
C ARG A 156 23.56 19.13 0.06
N LYS A 157 22.61 19.19 0.99
CA LYS A 157 22.51 20.26 1.99
C LYS A 157 23.71 20.25 2.94
N ASP A 158 24.05 19.09 3.51
CA ASP A 158 25.16 18.97 4.46
C ASP A 158 26.51 19.38 3.81
N ARG A 159 26.72 19.08 2.53
CA ARG A 159 27.90 19.54 1.78
C ARG A 159 27.91 21.06 1.59
N LYS A 160 26.76 21.67 1.33
CA LYS A 160 26.63 23.12 1.18
C LYS A 160 26.92 23.83 2.51
N ASP A 161 26.36 23.31 3.61
CA ASP A 161 26.57 23.85 4.95
C ASP A 161 28.04 23.73 5.37
N ALA A 162 28.71 22.60 5.07
CA ALA A 162 30.14 22.41 5.32
C ALA A 162 31.08 23.28 4.46
N SER A 163 30.58 23.79 3.32
CA SER A 163 31.34 24.67 2.42
C SER A 163 31.07 26.16 2.70
N GLY A 164 30.12 26.49 3.58
CA GLY A 164 29.63 27.85 3.84
C GLY A 164 30.23 28.55 5.05
N ASP A 165 31.04 27.88 5.87
CA ASP A 165 31.75 28.48 7.01
C ASP A 165 33.11 29.07 6.57
N GLY A 166 33.04 30.06 5.68
CA GLY A 166 34.22 30.71 5.11
C GLY A 166 33.91 32.12 4.62
N GLU A 167 33.30 32.96 5.46
CA GLU A 167 33.31 34.42 5.32
C GLU A 167 33.40 35.09 6.70
#